data_AF-F0GIJ6-F1
#
_entry.id   AF-F0GIJ6-F1
#
_cell.length_a   1.000
_cell.length_b   1.000
_cell.length_c   1.000
_cell.angle_alpha   90.00
_cell.angle_beta   90.00
_cell.angle_gamma   90.00
#
_symmetry.space_group_name_H-M   'P 1'
#
loop_
_entity.id
_entity.type
_entity.pdbx_description
1 polymer ?
#
loop_
_entity_poly.entity_id
_entity_poly.type
_entity_poly.pdbx_seq_one_letter_code
_entity_poly.pdbx_strand_id
1 'polypeptide(L)'
;SDRREAELSKNGFIPLVHRKNTDHATFIGAQSLQKPAEYHDPDATANANLSARLPYLFACSRFAHYLKCIVRDKIGAFKEREDMQRWLNEWIMNYVDADPANSSQDTKARRPLAAAEVLVEDVEGNPGYYQAKFFLRPHFQLEGLTVSLRLVTKLPSIKEAA
;
A
#
# COMPACT_ATOMS: atom_id res chain seq x y z
N SER A 1 25.16 -5.58 -10.06
CA SER A 1 24.72 -6.97 -9.87
C SER A 1 23.56 -6.96 -8.90
N ASP A 2 22.62 -7.88 -9.07
CA ASP A 2 21.36 -7.88 -8.33
C ASP A 2 21.58 -8.05 -6.81
N ARG A 3 22.60 -8.82 -6.40
CA ARG A 3 22.99 -8.94 -4.99
C ARG A 3 23.34 -7.59 -4.35
N ARG A 4 24.10 -6.74 -5.05
CA ARG A 4 24.52 -5.44 -4.52
C ARG A 4 23.37 -4.43 -4.51
N GLU A 5 22.47 -4.53 -5.48
CA GLU A 5 21.23 -3.77 -5.48
C GLU A 5 20.39 -4.12 -4.24
N ALA A 6 20.17 -5.41 -3.97
CA ALA A 6 19.41 -5.86 -2.81
C ALA A 6 20.07 -5.47 -1.47
N GLU A 7 21.41 -5.54 -1.37
CA GLU A 7 22.16 -5.07 -0.20
C GLU A 7 21.98 -3.56 0.04
N LEU A 8 22.02 -2.74 -1.02
CA LEU A 8 21.80 -1.29 -0.92
C LEU A 8 20.35 -0.97 -0.54
N SER A 9 19.38 -1.64 -1.17
CA SER A 9 17.96 -1.48 -0.88
C SER A 9 17.62 -1.88 0.56
N LYS A 10 18.25 -2.94 1.11
CA LYS A 10 18.12 -3.34 2.52
C LYS A 10 18.66 -2.29 3.49
N ASN A 11 19.62 -1.48 3.05
CA ASN A 11 20.19 -0.37 3.82
C ASN A 11 19.44 0.97 3.60
N GLY A 12 18.29 0.95 2.92
CA GLY A 12 17.45 2.14 2.70
C GLY A 12 17.94 3.08 1.60
N PHE A 13 18.77 2.58 0.67
CA PHE A 13 19.17 3.32 -0.52
C PHE A 13 18.27 3.01 -1.72
N ILE A 14 18.24 3.92 -2.68
CA ILE A 14 17.53 3.76 -3.96
C ILE A 14 18.57 3.71 -5.08
N PRO A 15 19.12 2.52 -5.40
CA PRO A 15 20.16 2.39 -6.41
C PRO A 15 19.59 2.54 -7.83
N LEU A 16 20.20 3.41 -8.63
CA LEU A 16 19.98 3.44 -10.08
C LEU A 16 20.85 2.37 -10.74
N VAL A 17 20.23 1.33 -11.28
CA VAL A 17 20.95 0.20 -11.89
C VAL A 17 20.98 0.35 -13.40
N HIS A 18 22.19 0.35 -13.97
CA HIS A 18 22.41 0.34 -15.42
C HIS A 18 22.16 -1.05 -16.02
N ARG A 19 21.45 -1.10 -17.14
CA ARG A 19 21.23 -2.34 -17.89
C ARG A 19 22.38 -2.54 -18.88
N LYS A 20 23.14 -3.62 -18.65
CA LYS A 20 24.30 -3.99 -19.46
C LYS A 20 23.96 -4.03 -20.96
N ASN A 21 24.87 -3.48 -21.78
CA ASN A 21 24.75 -3.38 -23.24
C ASN A 21 23.58 -2.50 -23.75
N THR A 22 23.04 -1.63 -22.90
CA THR A 22 22.06 -0.63 -23.30
C THR A 22 22.41 0.72 -22.68
N ASP A 23 21.74 1.79 -23.10
CA ASP A 23 21.76 3.12 -22.48
C ASP A 23 20.73 3.28 -21.35
N HIS A 24 19.92 2.25 -21.10
CA HIS A 24 18.88 2.27 -20.08
C HIS A 24 19.42 2.05 -18.66
N ALA A 25 18.78 2.70 -17.70
CA ALA A 25 18.92 2.46 -16.28
C ALA A 25 17.54 2.41 -15.60
N THR A 26 17.42 1.74 -14.46
CA THR A 26 16.13 1.51 -13.79
C THR A 26 16.32 1.48 -12.27
N PHE A 27 15.29 1.95 -11.55
CA PHE A 27 15.13 1.72 -10.13
C PHE A 27 14.33 0.44 -9.93
N ILE A 28 14.92 -0.58 -9.31
CA ILE A 28 14.26 -1.86 -9.07
C ILE A 28 13.22 -1.73 -7.95
N GLY A 29 13.56 -0.98 -6.91
CA GLY A 29 12.67 -0.65 -5.80
C GLY A 29 12.95 0.73 -5.24
N ALA A 30 12.07 1.20 -4.36
CA ALA A 30 12.17 2.51 -3.71
C ALA A 30 11.92 2.38 -2.20
N GLN A 31 12.97 1.96 -1.49
CA GLN A 31 12.99 1.93 -0.03
C GLN A 31 13.31 3.33 0.52
N SER A 32 12.69 3.68 1.64
CA SER A 32 13.09 4.86 2.42
C SER A 32 14.30 4.53 3.32
N LEU A 33 14.84 5.56 3.98
CA LEU A 33 15.92 5.39 4.95
C LEU A 33 15.46 4.73 6.26
N GLN A 34 14.15 4.61 6.48
CA GLN A 34 13.61 3.99 7.69
C GLN A 34 13.92 2.49 7.70
N LYS A 35 14.53 2.02 8.79
CA LYS A 35 14.67 0.60 9.05
C LYS A 35 13.35 0.07 9.67
N PRO A 36 12.58 -0.79 8.99
CA PRO A 36 11.35 -1.35 9.54
C PRO A 36 11.66 -2.23 10.76
N ALA A 37 10.85 -2.10 11.81
CA ALA A 37 10.97 -2.94 13.00
C ALA A 37 10.32 -4.30 12.76
N GLU A 38 10.92 -5.33 13.35
CA GLU A 38 10.35 -6.69 13.39
C GLU A 38 9.48 -6.83 14.64
N TYR A 39 8.28 -7.36 14.46
CA TYR A 39 7.31 -7.58 15.53
C TYR A 39 7.02 -9.08 15.66
N HIS A 40 6.49 -9.50 16.81
CA HIS A 40 6.03 -10.87 17.01
C HIS A 40 4.84 -11.22 16.12
N ASP A 41 3.96 -10.24 15.88
CA ASP A 41 2.84 -10.37 14.97
C ASP A 41 3.31 -10.19 13.51
N PRO A 42 3.09 -11.20 12.64
CA PRO A 42 3.42 -11.11 11.22
C PRO A 42 2.74 -9.93 10.52
N ASP A 43 1.51 -9.58 10.90
CA ASP A 43 0.75 -8.50 10.28
C ASP A 43 1.34 -7.13 10.66
N ALA A 44 1.70 -6.94 11.93
CA ALA A 44 2.45 -5.76 12.37
C ALA A 44 3.79 -5.60 11.63
N THR A 45 4.51 -6.70 11.40
CA THR A 45 5.76 -6.70 10.63
C THR A 45 5.53 -6.36 9.15
N ALA A 46 4.46 -6.89 8.54
CA ALA A 46 4.08 -6.54 7.18
C ALA A 46 3.74 -5.06 7.03
N ASN A 47 3.01 -4.49 7.99
CA ASN A 47 2.66 -3.08 8.04
C ASN A 47 3.89 -2.18 8.20
N ALA A 48 4.84 -2.56 9.06
CA ALA A 48 6.09 -1.84 9.23
C ALA A 48 6.92 -1.82 7.93
N ASN A 49 7.02 -2.97 7.25
CA ASN A 49 7.70 -3.07 5.96
C ASN A 49 7.02 -2.23 4.86
N LEU A 50 5.68 -2.17 4.86
CA LEU A 50 4.93 -1.35 3.92
C LEU A 50 5.19 0.15 4.17
N SER A 51 5.23 0.58 5.44
CA SER A 51 5.46 1.97 5.82
C SER A 51 6.86 2.49 5.43
N ALA A 52 7.85 1.60 5.35
CA ALA A 52 9.22 1.95 4.97
C ALA A 52 9.41 2.17 3.46
N ARG A 53 8.39 1.96 2.63
CA ARG A 53 8.49 2.04 1.17
C ARG A 53 7.87 3.33 0.64
N LEU A 54 8.65 4.04 -0.18
CA LEU A 54 8.24 5.34 -0.73
C LEU A 54 7.00 5.27 -1.64
N PRO A 55 6.80 4.25 -2.50
CA PRO A 55 5.60 4.18 -3.34
C PRO A 55 4.30 4.22 -2.53
N TYR A 56 4.26 3.52 -1.39
CA TYR A 56 3.10 3.49 -0.50
C TYR A 56 3.00 4.76 0.36
N LEU A 57 4.14 5.30 0.80
CA LEU A 57 4.20 6.55 1.54
C LEU A 57 3.67 7.72 0.68
N PHE A 58 4.04 7.80 -0.59
CA PHE A 58 3.52 8.82 -1.50
C PHE A 58 2.01 8.73 -1.71
N ALA A 59 1.46 7.50 -1.80
CA ALA A 59 0.02 7.31 -1.86
C ALA A 59 -0.66 7.86 -0.59
N CYS A 60 -0.17 7.48 0.59
CA CYS A 60 -0.69 7.96 1.87
C CYS A 60 -0.60 9.49 2.00
N SER A 61 0.55 10.09 1.69
CA SER A 61 0.75 11.54 1.72
C SER A 61 -0.21 12.28 0.78
N ARG A 62 -0.50 11.71 -0.40
CA ARG A 62 -1.45 12.34 -1.33
C ARG A 62 -2.88 12.31 -0.80
N PHE A 63 -3.29 11.21 -0.16
CA PHE A 63 -4.59 11.16 0.52
C PHE A 63 -4.65 12.13 1.70
N ALA A 64 -3.58 12.27 2.48
CA ALA A 64 -3.50 13.27 3.55
C ALA A 64 -3.69 14.70 3.02
N HIS A 65 -3.07 15.03 1.88
CA HIS A 65 -3.26 16.32 1.22
C HIS A 65 -4.72 16.54 0.79
N TYR A 66 -5.36 15.53 0.18
CA TYR A 66 -6.76 15.63 -0.20
C TYR A 66 -7.67 15.80 1.01
N LEU A 67 -7.50 14.98 2.04
CA LEU A 67 -8.26 15.04 3.27
C LEU A 67 -8.17 16.42 3.90
N LYS A 68 -6.97 17.02 3.96
CA LYS A 68 -6.80 18.37 4.50
C LYS A 68 -7.64 19.41 3.76
N CYS A 69 -7.71 19.33 2.43
CA CYS A 69 -8.50 20.27 1.64
C CYS A 69 -10.00 20.01 1.75
N ILE A 70 -10.46 18.78 1.50
CA ILE A 70 -11.90 18.48 1.47
C ILE A 70 -12.55 18.61 2.84
N VAL A 71 -11.85 18.24 3.91
CA VAL A 71 -12.38 18.34 5.28
C VAL A 71 -12.43 19.81 5.69
N ARG A 72 -11.40 20.60 5.36
CA ARG A 72 -11.39 22.04 5.64
C ARG A 72 -12.59 22.74 5.02
N ASP A 73 -12.93 22.42 3.78
CA ASP A 73 -14.06 23.03 3.08
C ASP A 73 -15.42 22.58 3.65
N LYS A 74 -15.45 21.50 4.44
CA LYS A 74 -16.64 20.99 5.14
C LYS A 74 -16.77 21.45 6.59
N ILE A 75 -15.76 22.12 7.15
CA ILE A 75 -15.85 22.69 8.50
C ILE A 75 -16.99 23.71 8.55
N GLY A 76 -17.90 23.56 9.51
CA GLY A 76 -19.09 24.41 9.66
C GLY A 76 -20.35 23.86 8.97
N ALA A 77 -20.26 22.75 8.24
CA ALA A 77 -21.44 22.03 7.78
C ALA A 77 -22.09 21.25 8.95
N PHE A 78 -23.42 21.20 8.98
CA PHE A 78 -24.16 20.35 9.92
C PHE A 78 -24.00 18.88 9.52
N LYS A 79 -23.12 18.17 10.21
CA LYS A 79 -22.83 16.75 9.98
C LYS A 79 -22.67 16.03 11.31
N GLU A 80 -23.45 14.96 11.48
CA GLU A 80 -23.26 14.02 12.58
C GLU A 80 -22.15 13.01 12.26
N ARG A 81 -21.69 12.26 13.26
CA ARG A 81 -20.66 11.22 13.13
C ARG A 81 -20.95 10.27 11.97
N GLU A 82 -22.18 9.78 11.86
CA GLU A 82 -22.58 8.82 10.83
C GLU A 82 -22.53 9.41 9.42
N ASP A 83 -22.93 10.67 9.29
CA ASP A 83 -22.84 11.38 8.01
C ASP A 83 -21.39 11.57 7.58
N MET A 84 -20.49 11.89 8.53
CA MET A 84 -19.06 12.02 8.27
C MET A 84 -18.45 10.69 7.84
N GLN A 85 -18.80 9.60 8.54
CA GLN A 85 -18.32 8.26 8.18
C GLN A 85 -18.79 7.86 6.78
N ARG A 86 -20.08 8.05 6.47
CA ARG A 86 -20.62 7.73 5.14
C ARG A 86 -19.94 8.55 4.05
N TRP A 87 -19.84 9.86 4.24
CA TRP A 87 -19.23 10.75 3.28
C TRP A 87 -17.76 10.41 3.01
N LEU A 88 -16.96 10.14 4.05
CA LEU A 88 -15.55 9.79 3.88
C LEU A 88 -15.37 8.42 3.24
N ASN A 89 -16.23 7.44 3.56
CA ASN A 89 -16.22 6.14 2.89
C ASN A 89 -16.60 6.27 1.41
N GLU A 90 -17.67 7.00 1.06
CA GLU A 90 -18.04 7.26 -0.33
C GLU A 90 -16.94 7.98 -1.10
N TRP A 91 -16.27 8.94 -0.47
CA TRP A 91 -15.16 9.67 -1.08
C TRP A 91 -13.97 8.75 -1.38
N ILE A 92 -13.52 7.93 -0.42
CA ILE A 92 -12.33 7.08 -0.60
C ILE A 92 -12.58 5.95 -1.61
N MET A 93 -13.82 5.45 -1.71
CA MET A 93 -14.18 4.38 -2.66
C MET A 93 -13.97 4.77 -4.13
N ASN A 94 -13.94 6.07 -4.46
CA ASN A 94 -13.60 6.54 -5.81
C ASN A 94 -12.16 6.18 -6.23
N TYR A 95 -11.29 5.89 -5.27
CA TYR A 95 -9.89 5.53 -5.48
C TYR A 95 -9.61 4.05 -5.26
N VAL A 96 -10.65 3.25 -5.00
CA VAL A 96 -10.56 1.80 -4.82
C VAL A 96 -10.89 1.10 -6.14
N ASP A 97 -10.05 0.14 -6.52
CA ASP A 97 -10.32 -0.78 -7.62
C ASP A 97 -11.14 -1.97 -7.10
N ALA A 98 -12.37 -2.12 -7.59
CA ALA A 98 -13.31 -3.14 -7.14
C ALA A 98 -12.98 -4.54 -7.69
N ASP A 99 -12.23 -4.63 -8.80
CA ASP A 99 -11.79 -5.91 -9.37
C ASP A 99 -10.28 -5.88 -9.69
N PRO A 100 -9.43 -5.92 -8.65
CA PRO A 100 -7.99 -5.88 -8.83
C PRO A 100 -7.43 -7.13 -9.51
N ALA A 101 -8.20 -8.22 -9.65
CA ALA A 101 -7.74 -9.41 -10.34
C ALA A 101 -7.73 -9.20 -11.86
N ASN A 102 -8.76 -8.55 -12.39
CA ASN A 102 -8.95 -8.38 -13.84
C ASN A 102 -8.56 -6.98 -14.36
N SER A 103 -8.37 -6.00 -13.48
CA SER A 103 -8.01 -4.64 -13.86
C SER A 103 -6.62 -4.52 -14.50
N SER A 104 -6.52 -3.65 -15.51
CA SER A 104 -5.28 -3.32 -16.22
C SER A 104 -4.29 -2.58 -15.31
N GLN A 105 -3.01 -2.54 -15.71
CA GLN A 105 -1.99 -1.78 -14.96
C GLN A 105 -2.29 -0.28 -14.90
N ASP A 106 -2.85 0.30 -15.98
CA ASP A 106 -3.25 1.72 -15.99
C ASP A 106 -4.37 2.00 -14.97
N THR A 107 -5.37 1.11 -14.89
CA THR A 107 -6.45 1.23 -13.91
C THR A 107 -5.92 1.16 -12.48
N LYS A 108 -5.04 0.18 -12.19
CA LYS A 108 -4.40 0.03 -10.86
C LYS A 108 -3.49 1.20 -10.49
N ALA A 109 -2.90 1.87 -11.47
CA ALA A 109 -2.12 3.09 -11.24
C ALA A 109 -3.00 4.30 -10.93
N ARG A 110 -4.16 4.41 -11.60
CA ARG A 110 -5.15 5.49 -11.35
C ARG A 110 -5.92 5.29 -10.04
N ARG A 111 -6.19 4.04 -9.66
CA ARG A 111 -6.87 3.64 -8.43
C ARG A 111 -5.89 2.83 -7.57
N PRO A 112 -5.09 3.50 -6.71
CA PRO A 112 -3.96 2.85 -6.04
C PRO A 112 -4.35 1.90 -4.91
N LEU A 113 -5.64 1.87 -4.52
CA LEU A 113 -6.14 1.09 -3.38
C LEU A 113 -6.89 -0.16 -3.85
N ALA A 114 -6.56 -1.30 -3.26
CA ALA A 114 -7.30 -2.55 -3.39
C ALA A 114 -8.52 -2.60 -2.45
N ALA A 115 -8.41 -1.96 -1.28
CA ALA A 115 -9.50 -1.81 -0.33
C ALA A 115 -9.26 -0.59 0.56
N ALA A 116 -10.32 0.00 1.09
CA ALA A 116 -10.24 1.07 2.07
C ALA A 116 -11.41 0.99 3.05
N GLU A 117 -11.18 1.41 4.29
CA GLU A 117 -12.18 1.51 5.34
C GLU A 117 -11.94 2.77 6.17
N VAL A 118 -13.02 3.48 6.52
CA VAL A 118 -12.95 4.67 7.38
C VAL A 118 -13.86 4.47 8.58
N LEU A 119 -13.27 4.59 9.78
CA LEU A 119 -13.98 4.60 11.06
C LEU A 119 -13.96 6.01 11.64
N VAL A 120 -15.13 6.53 12.01
CA VAL A 120 -15.25 7.85 12.65
C VAL A 120 -15.81 7.68 14.05
N GLU A 121 -15.08 8.21 15.02
CA GLU A 121 -15.39 8.20 16.45
C GLU A 121 -15.65 9.63 16.94
N ASP A 122 -16.58 9.77 17.89
CA ASP A 122 -16.82 11.05 18.58
C ASP A 122 -15.70 11.33 19.57
N VAL A 123 -15.30 12.60 19.69
CA VAL A 123 -14.38 13.03 20.74
C VAL A 123 -15.18 13.37 21.99
N GLU A 124 -15.07 12.52 23.00
CA GLU A 124 -15.75 12.73 24.29
C GLU A 124 -15.40 14.10 24.88
N GLY A 125 -16.42 14.83 25.34
CA GLY A 125 -16.26 16.16 25.92
C GLY A 125 -16.13 17.32 24.92
N ASN A 126 -16.06 17.06 23.60
CA ASN A 126 -15.98 18.10 22.57
C ASN A 126 -17.00 17.89 21.44
N PRO A 127 -18.25 18.41 21.59
CA PRO A 127 -19.26 18.34 20.54
C PRO A 127 -18.77 18.95 19.23
N GLY A 128 -19.00 18.25 18.11
CA GLY A 128 -18.57 18.66 16.77
C GLY A 128 -17.12 18.33 16.41
N TYR A 129 -16.36 17.71 17.32
CA TYR A 129 -15.05 17.13 17.02
C TYR A 129 -15.16 15.62 16.83
N TYR A 130 -14.58 15.15 15.73
CA TYR A 130 -14.58 13.74 15.36
C TYR A 130 -13.15 13.27 15.08
N GLN A 131 -12.84 12.04 15.45
CA GLN A 131 -11.60 11.36 15.10
C GLN A 131 -11.87 10.34 13.99
N ALA A 132 -11.18 10.48 12.86
CA ALA A 132 -11.29 9.54 11.74
C ALA A 132 -10.02 8.68 11.62
N LYS A 133 -10.20 7.36 11.56
CA LYS A 133 -9.16 6.36 11.29
C LYS A 133 -9.36 5.81 9.88
N PHE A 134 -8.35 5.97 9.03
CA PHE A 134 -8.36 5.46 7.65
C PHE A 134 -7.48 4.23 7.55
N PHE A 135 -8.06 3.12 7.10
CA PHE A 135 -7.35 1.89 6.76
C PHE A 135 -7.27 1.82 5.25
N LEU A 136 -6.05 1.89 4.71
CA LEU A 136 -5.79 1.94 3.27
C LEU A 136 -4.98 0.71 2.88
N ARG A 137 -5.54 -0.17 2.05
CA ARG A 137 -4.85 -1.35 1.52
C ARG A 137 -4.41 -1.09 0.08
N PRO A 138 -3.12 -0.85 -0.20
CA PRO A 138 -2.64 -0.62 -1.56
C PRO A 138 -2.55 -1.93 -2.37
N HIS A 139 -2.35 -1.81 -3.68
CA HIS A 139 -1.95 -2.95 -4.49
C HIS A 139 -0.50 -3.37 -4.17
N PHE A 140 -0.28 -4.66 -3.93
CA PHE A 140 1.07 -5.18 -3.70
C PHE A 140 1.88 -5.20 -4.99
N GLN A 141 3.11 -4.70 -4.91
CA GLN A 141 4.10 -4.81 -5.97
C GLN A 141 4.96 -6.05 -5.74
N LEU A 142 5.42 -6.68 -6.82
CA LEU A 142 6.33 -7.82 -6.75
C LEU A 142 7.72 -7.33 -6.33
N GLU A 143 8.18 -7.76 -5.16
CA GLU A 143 9.49 -7.36 -4.60
C GLU A 143 10.56 -8.43 -4.77
N GLY A 144 10.17 -9.70 -4.74
CA GLY A 144 11.09 -10.81 -4.78
C GLY A 144 10.36 -12.13 -4.95
N LEU A 145 11.00 -13.06 -5.65
CA LEU A 145 10.48 -14.39 -5.89
C LEU A 145 11.60 -15.39 -5.65
N THR A 146 11.41 -16.29 -4.68
CA THR A 146 12.31 -17.43 -4.50
C THR A 146 11.73 -18.61 -5.25
N VAL A 147 12.40 -19.04 -6.33
CA VAL A 147 11.96 -20.17 -7.15
C VAL A 147 12.72 -21.42 -6.72
N SER A 148 11.99 -22.50 -6.41
CA SER A 148 12.58 -23.83 -6.23
C SER A 148 12.10 -24.76 -7.34
N LEU A 149 13.04 -25.34 -8.08
CA LEU A 149 12.74 -26.31 -9.14
C LEU A 149 12.96 -27.72 -8.59
N ARG A 150 11.96 -28.60 -8.76
CA ARG A 150 12.04 -29.99 -8.33
C ARG A 150 11.75 -30.90 -9.51
N LEU A 151 12.65 -31.84 -9.78
CA LEU A 151 12.41 -32.91 -10.74
C LEU A 151 11.57 -33.99 -10.06
N VAL A 152 10.38 -34.25 -10.59
CA VAL A 152 9.44 -35.24 -10.07
C VAL A 152 8.93 -36.12 -11.19
N THR A 153 8.79 -37.42 -10.93
CA THR A 153 8.30 -38.40 -11.91
C THR A 153 6.79 -38.34 -12.10
N LYS A 154 6.05 -37.86 -11.10
CA LYS A 154 4.61 -37.55 -11.17
C LYS A 154 4.36 -36.29 -10.36
N LEU A 155 3.61 -35.36 -10.93
CA LEU A 155 3.28 -34.10 -10.26
C LEU A 155 2.53 -34.38 -8.94
N PRO A 156 2.87 -33.68 -7.84
CA PRO A 156 2.20 -33.85 -6.54
C PRO A 156 0.69 -33.67 -6.63
N SER A 157 0.22 -32.70 -7.42
CA SER A 157 -1.21 -32.44 -7.66
C SER A 157 -1.97 -33.63 -8.27
N ILE A 158 -1.29 -34.50 -9.01
CA ILE A 158 -1.87 -35.72 -9.62
C ILE A 158 -1.70 -36.93 -8.69
N LYS A 159 -0.82 -36.86 -7.68
CA LYS A 159 -0.68 -37.90 -6.66
C LYS A 159 -1.73 -37.78 -5.55
N GLU A 160 -2.11 -36.56 -5.16
CA GLU A 160 -3.11 -36.35 -4.10
C GLU A 160 -4.56 -36.58 -4.57
N ALA A 161 -4.80 -36.57 -5.88
CA ALA A 161 -6.11 -36.82 -6.48
C ALA A 161 -6.39 -38.31 -6.81
N ALA A 162 -5.47 -39.22 -6.47
CA ALA A 162 -5.55 -40.66 -6.74
C ALA A 162 -5.45 -41.44 -5.42
#